data_AF-Q0CU34-F1
#
_entry.id   AF-Q0CU34-F1
#
_cell.length_a   1.000
_cell.length_b   1.000
_cell.length_c   1.000
_cell.angle_alpha   90.00
_cell.angle_beta   90.00
_cell.angle_gamma   90.00
#
_symmetry.space_group_name_H-M   'P 1'
#
loop_
_entity.id
_entity.type
_entity.pdbx_description
1 polymer ?
#
loop_
_entity_poly.entity_id
_entity_poly.type
_entity_poly.pdbx_seq_one_letter_code
_entity_poly.pdbx_strand_id
1 'polypeptide(L)'
;MVYSLYDGTIVMAQSALTSLAHILHQAEQRPNAADLLTARLHDDMKPLTFQVHIATQVTEKMLARLTGREPVVYDENLTSFPDLHERLQTAIKALGEADKDTVNRRGEEVEATTLAPGTVLPMSGAAFVNATAIPNIFFHLTTAYAILRKEGVPLGKRDYIMSFVTSQLAGSQDLYGPCYVVKSVASLIAPGMPRISGRLKCFNIGATHEASQASGKIRSRVTK
;
A
#
# COMPACT_ATOMS: atom_id res chain seq x y z
N MET A 1 16.04 1.91 17.85
CA MET A 1 15.70 3.15 17.11
C MET A 1 14.34 3.63 17.58
N VAL A 2 14.18 4.95 17.76
CA VAL A 2 12.88 5.56 18.06
C VAL A 2 12.09 5.67 16.74
N TYR A 3 10.80 5.35 16.78
CA TYR A 3 9.92 5.50 15.63
C TYR A 3 9.74 6.98 15.30
N SER A 4 10.05 7.37 14.07
CA SER A 4 10.07 8.76 13.62
C SER A 4 8.92 9.11 12.68
N LEU A 5 8.73 10.39 12.38
CA LEU A 5 7.72 10.83 11.41
C LEU A 5 7.96 10.19 10.04
N TYR A 6 9.22 10.06 9.61
CA TYR A 6 9.58 9.35 8.39
C TYR A 6 9.02 7.91 8.35
N ASP A 7 9.14 7.18 9.47
CA ASP A 7 8.68 5.79 9.57
C ASP A 7 7.14 5.71 9.53
N GLY A 8 6.44 6.71 10.08
CA GLY A 8 4.97 6.83 10.07
C GLY A 8 4.37 7.39 8.79
N THR A 9 5.18 7.98 7.91
CA THR A 9 4.68 8.68 6.72
C THR A 9 5.28 8.11 5.44
N ILE A 10 6.56 8.32 5.18
CA ILE A 10 7.23 7.90 3.94
C ILE A 10 7.15 6.39 3.78
N VAL A 11 7.55 5.63 4.79
CA VAL A 11 7.52 4.16 4.74
C VAL A 11 6.08 3.63 4.58
N MET A 12 5.13 4.23 5.29
CA MET A 12 3.71 3.83 5.20
C MET A 12 3.10 4.12 3.83
N ALA A 13 3.40 5.29 3.25
CA ALA A 13 2.96 5.65 1.91
C ALA A 13 3.60 4.75 0.84
N GLN A 14 4.89 4.41 0.97
CA GLN A 14 5.56 3.45 0.08
C GLN A 14 4.87 2.09 0.13
N SER A 15 4.59 1.57 1.33
CA SER A 15 3.87 0.30 1.50
C SER A 15 2.46 0.37 0.89
N ALA A 16 1.75 1.47 1.06
CA ALA A 16 0.41 1.66 0.51
C ALA A 16 0.40 1.70 -1.03
N LEU A 17 1.30 2.46 -1.65
CA LEU A 17 1.41 2.51 -3.11
C LEU A 17 1.93 1.20 -3.70
N THR A 18 2.82 0.50 -3.01
CA THR A 18 3.27 -0.83 -3.42
C THR A 18 2.13 -1.85 -3.37
N SER A 19 1.29 -1.78 -2.33
CA SER A 19 0.07 -2.60 -2.26
C SER A 19 -0.90 -2.26 -3.39
N LEU A 20 -1.10 -0.96 -3.68
CA LEU A 20 -1.93 -0.50 -4.79
C LEU A 20 -1.43 -1.04 -6.13
N ALA A 21 -0.11 -0.99 -6.38
CA ALA A 21 0.49 -1.55 -7.59
C ALA A 21 0.25 -3.06 -7.70
N HIS A 22 0.37 -3.80 -6.61
CA HIS A 22 0.11 -5.24 -6.58
C HIS A 22 -1.36 -5.58 -6.90
N ILE A 23 -2.33 -4.89 -6.30
CA ILE A 23 -3.75 -5.16 -6.56
C ILE A 23 -4.16 -4.80 -7.99
N LEU A 24 -3.56 -3.75 -8.58
CA LEU A 24 -3.76 -3.39 -9.99
C LEU A 24 -3.17 -4.44 -10.91
N HIS A 25 -1.98 -4.97 -10.59
CA HIS A 25 -1.38 -6.05 -11.37
C HIS A 25 -2.27 -7.31 -11.38
N GLN A 26 -2.89 -7.66 -10.25
CA GLN A 26 -3.87 -8.76 -10.19
C GLN A 26 -5.14 -8.47 -11.03
N ALA A 27 -5.59 -7.22 -11.06
CA ALA A 27 -6.74 -6.80 -11.87
C ALA A 27 -6.44 -6.86 -13.38
N GLU A 28 -5.23 -6.52 -13.79
CA GLU A 28 -4.79 -6.56 -15.19
C GLU A 28 -4.81 -7.98 -15.79
N GLN A 29 -4.73 -9.02 -14.93
CA GLN A 29 -4.81 -10.42 -15.38
C GLN A 29 -6.23 -10.86 -15.76
N ARG A 30 -7.24 -10.00 -15.61
CA ARG A 30 -8.63 -10.33 -15.94
C ARG A 30 -8.89 -10.17 -17.45
N PRO A 31 -9.67 -11.05 -18.09
CA PRO A 31 -10.00 -10.92 -19.51
C PRO A 31 -10.68 -9.58 -19.88
N ASN A 32 -11.39 -8.98 -18.92
CA ASN A 32 -12.10 -7.71 -19.07
C ASN A 32 -11.44 -6.58 -18.28
N ALA A 33 -10.10 -6.60 -18.12
CA ALA A 33 -9.39 -5.63 -17.30
C ALA A 33 -9.69 -4.18 -17.69
N ALA A 34 -9.84 -3.87 -18.98
CA ALA A 34 -10.13 -2.51 -19.46
C ALA A 34 -11.40 -1.90 -18.83
N ASP A 35 -12.44 -2.71 -18.60
CA ASP A 35 -13.71 -2.25 -18.00
C ASP A 35 -13.50 -1.78 -16.55
N LEU A 36 -12.53 -2.37 -15.85
CA LEU A 36 -12.22 -2.08 -14.44
C LEU A 36 -11.73 -0.64 -14.24
N LEU A 37 -11.13 -0.02 -15.26
CA LEU A 37 -10.60 1.35 -15.17
C LEU A 37 -11.71 2.37 -14.85
N THR A 38 -12.92 2.12 -15.35
CA THR A 38 -14.09 3.00 -15.15
C THR A 38 -15.03 2.53 -14.04
N ALA A 39 -14.74 1.37 -13.42
CA ALA A 39 -15.55 0.79 -12.36
C ALA A 39 -15.55 1.66 -11.09
N ARG A 40 -16.68 1.65 -10.37
CA ARG A 40 -16.93 2.44 -9.16
C ARG A 40 -17.77 1.65 -8.14
N LEU A 41 -17.72 2.06 -6.87
CA LEU A 41 -18.52 1.44 -5.79
C LEU A 41 -19.97 1.91 -5.79
N HIS A 42 -20.19 3.18 -6.13
CA HIS A 42 -21.47 3.84 -6.13
C HIS A 42 -21.50 4.88 -7.26
N ASP A 43 -22.69 5.26 -7.73
CA ASP A 43 -22.87 6.06 -8.94
C ASP A 43 -22.20 7.44 -8.86
N ASP A 44 -22.25 8.07 -7.67
CA ASP A 44 -21.61 9.36 -7.38
C ASP A 44 -20.13 9.26 -6.98
N MET A 45 -19.61 8.05 -6.77
CA MET A 45 -18.20 7.83 -6.47
C MET A 45 -17.36 7.83 -7.74
N LYS A 46 -16.15 8.36 -7.60
CA LYS A 46 -15.17 8.41 -8.70
C LYS A 46 -14.60 7.02 -9.04
N PRO A 47 -14.22 6.78 -10.31
CA PRO A 47 -13.81 5.46 -10.79
C PRO A 47 -12.42 5.04 -10.28
N LEU A 48 -12.02 3.79 -10.57
CA LEU A 48 -10.72 3.22 -10.21
C LEU A 48 -9.54 4.14 -10.57
N THR A 49 -9.50 4.67 -11.79
CA THR A 49 -8.41 5.56 -12.25
C THR A 49 -8.25 6.80 -11.35
N PHE A 50 -9.37 7.39 -10.91
CA PHE A 50 -9.35 8.52 -9.99
C PHE A 50 -8.84 8.14 -8.60
N GLN A 51 -9.15 6.93 -8.10
CA GLN A 51 -8.62 6.46 -6.83
C GLN A 51 -7.08 6.39 -6.86
N VAL A 52 -6.51 5.91 -7.97
CA VAL A 52 -5.05 5.88 -8.15
C VAL A 52 -4.47 7.29 -8.31
N HIS A 53 -5.14 8.16 -9.08
CA HIS A 53 -4.72 9.55 -9.22
C HIS A 53 -4.64 10.24 -7.84
N ILE A 54 -5.68 10.19 -7.02
CA ILE A 54 -5.66 10.87 -5.72
C ILE A 54 -4.68 10.23 -4.75
N ALA A 55 -4.57 8.89 -4.71
CA ALA A 55 -3.57 8.22 -3.86
C ALA A 55 -2.15 8.73 -4.15
N THR A 56 -1.80 8.91 -5.44
CA THR A 56 -0.48 9.41 -5.85
C THR A 56 -0.33 10.92 -5.71
N GLN A 57 -1.36 11.71 -6.02
CA GLN A 57 -1.34 13.16 -5.86
C GLN A 57 -1.25 13.59 -4.39
N VAL A 58 -1.94 12.90 -3.48
CA VAL A 58 -1.85 13.16 -2.03
C VAL A 58 -0.48 12.76 -1.49
N THR A 59 0.05 11.62 -1.95
CA THR A 59 1.42 11.20 -1.63
C THR A 59 2.43 12.28 -2.05
N GLU A 60 2.27 12.84 -3.24
CA GLU A 60 3.13 13.90 -3.75
C GLU A 60 3.04 15.19 -2.92
N LYS A 61 1.82 15.61 -2.55
CA LYS A 61 1.61 16.76 -1.65
C LYS A 61 2.25 16.55 -0.27
N MET A 62 2.12 15.34 0.27
CA MET A 62 2.74 14.94 1.53
C MET A 62 4.27 15.05 1.43
N LEU A 63 4.85 14.44 0.40
CA LEU A 63 6.29 14.44 0.17
C LEU A 63 6.82 15.87 -0.02
N ALA A 64 6.14 16.68 -0.83
CA ALA A 64 6.50 18.07 -1.08
C ALA A 64 6.54 18.90 0.21
N ARG A 65 5.49 18.80 1.06
CA ARG A 65 5.45 19.46 2.37
C ARG A 65 6.63 19.05 3.25
N LEU A 66 6.89 17.75 3.36
CA LEU A 66 7.94 17.18 4.22
C LEU A 66 9.36 17.33 3.66
N THR A 67 9.51 17.79 2.41
CA THR A 67 10.82 18.07 1.80
C THR A 67 11.03 19.55 1.51
N GLY A 68 10.02 20.39 1.76
CA GLY A 68 10.12 21.85 1.59
C GLY A 68 10.22 22.28 0.13
N ARG A 69 9.51 21.57 -0.75
CA ARG A 69 9.40 21.90 -2.17
C ARG A 69 7.93 22.08 -2.55
N GLU A 70 7.71 22.70 -3.70
CA GLU A 70 6.37 22.75 -4.29
C GLU A 70 5.95 21.34 -4.78
N PRO A 71 4.66 20.99 -4.64
CA PRO A 71 4.16 19.71 -5.13
C PRO A 71 4.05 19.72 -6.65
N VAL A 72 4.45 18.61 -7.27
CA VAL A 72 4.12 18.35 -8.66
C VAL A 72 2.61 18.09 -8.74
N VAL A 73 1.95 18.80 -9.66
CA VAL A 73 0.56 18.52 -10.01
C VAL A 73 0.59 17.48 -11.12
N TYR A 74 -0.01 16.34 -10.84
CA TYR A 74 -0.10 15.28 -11.81
C TYR A 74 -1.34 15.39 -12.68
N ASP A 75 -1.26 14.90 -13.92
CA ASP A 75 -2.44 14.78 -14.78
C ASP A 75 -3.45 13.77 -14.18
N GLU A 76 -4.74 14.09 -14.32
CA GLU A 76 -5.88 13.26 -13.95
C GLU A 76 -6.24 12.24 -15.04
N ASN A 77 -5.80 12.44 -16.29
CA ASN A 77 -6.13 11.61 -17.45
C ASN A 77 -5.37 10.28 -17.49
N LEU A 78 -5.62 9.41 -16.51
CA LEU A 78 -5.13 8.03 -16.51
C LEU A 78 -6.14 7.15 -17.27
N THR A 79 -5.71 6.55 -18.38
CA THR A 79 -6.60 5.85 -19.32
C THR A 79 -6.26 4.37 -19.52
N SER A 80 -5.12 3.92 -19.01
CA SER A 80 -4.65 2.55 -19.17
C SER A 80 -3.94 2.04 -17.91
N PHE A 81 -3.83 0.71 -17.74
CA PHE A 81 -3.01 0.12 -16.67
C PHE A 81 -1.53 0.54 -16.74
N PRO A 82 -0.89 0.61 -17.93
CA PRO A 82 0.42 1.21 -18.08
C PRO A 82 0.52 2.61 -17.46
N ASP A 83 -0.45 3.51 -17.71
CA ASP A 83 -0.46 4.86 -17.12
C ASP A 83 -0.51 4.80 -15.59
N LEU A 84 -1.36 3.91 -15.04
CA LEU A 84 -1.50 3.71 -13.60
C LEU A 84 -0.19 3.20 -12.97
N HIS A 85 0.46 2.23 -13.62
CA HIS A 85 1.71 1.64 -13.14
C HIS A 85 2.87 2.63 -13.22
N GLU A 86 3.01 3.37 -14.31
CA GLU A 86 4.02 4.41 -14.46
C GLU A 86 3.85 5.48 -13.36
N ARG A 87 2.60 5.95 -13.16
CA ARG A 87 2.31 6.92 -12.10
C ARG A 87 2.71 6.43 -10.72
N LEU A 88 2.39 5.18 -10.39
CA LEU A 88 2.74 4.58 -9.09
C LEU A 88 4.25 4.43 -8.93
N GLN A 89 4.96 4.00 -9.98
CA GLN A 89 6.42 3.87 -9.97
C GLN A 89 7.09 5.22 -9.73
N THR A 90 6.66 6.29 -10.40
CA THR A 90 7.18 7.65 -10.19
C THR A 90 6.99 8.09 -8.74
N ALA A 91 5.79 7.90 -8.16
CA ALA A 91 5.53 8.28 -6.78
C ALA A 91 6.33 7.44 -5.75
N ILE A 92 6.44 6.13 -5.97
CA ILE A 92 7.24 5.23 -5.09
C ILE A 92 8.72 5.60 -5.15
N LYS A 93 9.25 5.90 -6.35
CA LYS A 93 10.64 6.33 -6.53
C LYS A 93 10.91 7.63 -5.79
N ALA A 94 10.04 8.63 -5.94
CA ALA A 94 10.18 9.91 -5.25
C ALA A 94 10.19 9.76 -3.72
N LEU A 95 9.35 8.88 -3.17
CA LEU A 95 9.40 8.55 -1.73
C LEU A 95 10.72 7.90 -1.32
N GLY A 96 11.31 7.06 -2.18
CA GLY A 96 12.59 6.38 -1.91
C GLY A 96 13.80 7.32 -1.91
N GLU A 97 13.66 8.51 -2.48
CA GLU A 97 14.69 9.55 -2.52
C GLU A 97 14.58 10.54 -1.35
N ALA A 98 13.54 10.41 -0.50
CA ALA A 98 13.31 11.30 0.62
C ALA A 98 14.36 11.10 1.72
N ASP A 99 15.04 12.17 2.10
CA ASP A 99 15.98 12.17 3.22
C ASP A 99 15.25 12.13 4.57
N LYS A 100 15.65 11.19 5.44
CA LYS A 100 14.99 10.93 6.73
C LYS A 100 15.09 12.13 7.68
N ASP A 101 16.25 12.78 7.76
CA ASP A 101 16.46 13.89 8.68
C ASP A 101 15.70 15.14 8.23
N THR A 102 15.67 15.39 6.92
CA THR A 102 14.85 16.45 6.32
C THR A 102 13.37 16.25 6.61
N VAL A 103 12.84 15.05 6.40
CA VAL A 103 11.43 14.73 6.66
C VAL A 103 11.07 14.96 8.12
N ASN A 104 11.91 14.49 9.04
CA ASN A 104 11.66 14.65 10.47
C ASN A 104 11.71 16.12 10.89
N ARG A 105 12.72 16.88 10.46
CA ARG A 105 12.84 18.31 10.75
C ARG A 105 11.66 19.10 10.19
N ARG A 106 11.32 18.92 8.91
CA ARG A 106 10.20 19.61 8.25
C ARG A 106 8.85 19.24 8.85
N GLY A 107 8.75 18.05 9.45
CA GLY A 107 7.60 17.63 10.24
C GLY A 107 7.28 18.55 11.42
N GLU A 108 8.28 19.15 12.04
CA GLU A 108 8.13 20.03 13.20
C GLU A 108 7.81 21.47 12.79
N GLU A 109 8.10 21.84 11.55
CA GLU A 109 7.94 23.21 11.05
C GLU A 109 6.49 23.59 10.78
N VAL A 110 6.06 24.68 11.41
CA VAL A 110 4.72 25.25 11.29
C VAL A 110 4.68 26.20 10.08
N GLU A 111 3.76 25.93 9.16
CA GLU A 111 3.51 26.80 8.01
C GLU A 111 2.02 27.08 7.85
N ALA A 112 1.70 28.18 7.17
CA ALA A 112 0.34 28.49 6.77
C ALA A 112 -0.18 27.40 5.83
N THR A 113 -1.23 26.69 6.25
CA THR A 113 -1.80 25.57 5.50
C THR A 113 -3.25 25.85 5.15
N THR A 114 -3.56 25.79 3.85
CA THR A 114 -4.93 25.91 3.34
C THR A 114 -5.64 24.57 3.47
N LEU A 115 -6.64 24.48 4.35
CA LEU A 115 -7.46 23.27 4.55
C LEU A 115 -8.71 23.24 3.66
N ALA A 116 -9.24 24.42 3.36
CA ALA A 116 -10.39 24.64 2.49
C ALA A 116 -10.27 26.05 1.87
N PRO A 117 -10.98 26.35 0.78
CA PRO A 117 -11.04 27.71 0.24
C PRO A 117 -11.41 28.71 1.34
N GLY A 118 -10.55 29.69 1.60
CA GLY A 118 -10.73 30.70 2.65
C GLY A 118 -10.31 30.30 4.06
N THR A 119 -9.91 29.04 4.29
CA THR A 119 -9.47 28.55 5.61
C THR A 119 -7.98 28.25 5.59
N VAL A 120 -7.17 29.20 6.06
CA VAL A 120 -5.72 29.07 6.22
C VAL A 120 -5.39 29.07 7.71
N LEU A 121 -4.73 28.03 8.19
CA LEU A 121 -4.32 27.89 9.59
C LEU A 121 -2.85 27.50 9.69
N PRO A 122 -2.12 27.98 10.71
CA PRO A 122 -0.77 27.52 10.98
C PRO A 122 -0.82 26.05 11.41
N MET A 123 -0.07 25.19 10.73
CA MET A 123 -0.02 23.76 11.03
C MET A 123 1.37 23.18 10.77
N SER A 124 1.85 22.35 11.70
CA SER A 124 3.11 21.64 11.50
C SER A 124 3.01 20.63 10.35
N GLY A 125 4.15 20.29 9.74
CA GLY A 125 4.20 19.25 8.71
C GLY A 125 3.58 17.94 9.21
N ALA A 126 3.92 17.52 10.43
CA ALA A 126 3.39 16.31 11.07
C ALA A 126 1.87 16.36 11.27
N ALA A 127 1.33 17.49 11.74
CA ALA A 127 -0.12 17.65 11.92
C ALA A 127 -0.85 17.62 10.57
N PHE A 128 -0.31 18.28 9.55
CA PHE A 128 -0.86 18.26 8.20
C PHE A 128 -0.96 16.84 7.65
N VAL A 129 0.14 16.10 7.64
CA VAL A 129 0.19 14.77 7.00
C VAL A 129 -0.66 13.74 7.74
N ASN A 130 -0.71 13.81 9.07
CA ASN A 130 -1.51 12.88 9.88
C ASN A 130 -3.01 13.20 9.82
N ALA A 131 -3.39 14.47 9.72
CA ALA A 131 -4.81 14.87 9.62
C ALA A 131 -5.37 14.69 8.20
N THR A 132 -4.52 14.77 7.17
CA THR A 132 -4.98 14.83 5.78
C THR A 132 -4.39 13.69 4.94
N ALA A 133 -3.08 13.69 4.72
CA ALA A 133 -2.46 12.87 3.67
C ALA A 133 -2.60 11.37 3.94
N ILE A 134 -2.19 10.91 5.12
CA ILE A 134 -2.17 9.49 5.46
C ILE A 134 -3.59 8.88 5.45
N PRO A 135 -4.62 9.48 6.08
CA PRO A 135 -6.00 9.01 5.96
C PRO A 135 -6.48 8.92 4.50
N ASN A 136 -6.17 9.91 3.67
CA ASN A 136 -6.58 9.92 2.27
C ASN A 136 -5.90 8.79 1.46
N ILE A 137 -4.59 8.58 1.64
CA ILE A 137 -3.87 7.50 0.94
C ILE A 137 -4.51 6.14 1.25
N PHE A 138 -4.80 5.86 2.53
CA PHE A 138 -5.45 4.61 2.93
C PHE A 138 -6.89 4.49 2.43
N PHE A 139 -7.64 5.58 2.44
CA PHE A 139 -8.99 5.62 1.89
C PHE A 139 -8.99 5.22 0.41
N HIS A 140 -8.12 5.83 -0.40
CA HIS A 140 -8.07 5.56 -1.83
C HIS A 140 -7.50 4.17 -2.16
N LEU A 141 -6.50 3.68 -1.41
CA LEU A 141 -6.05 2.29 -1.52
C LEU A 141 -7.19 1.30 -1.23
N THR A 142 -7.89 1.50 -0.11
CA THR A 142 -8.99 0.60 0.30
C THR A 142 -10.16 0.67 -0.68
N THR A 143 -10.46 1.86 -1.19
CA THR A 143 -11.51 2.06 -2.20
C THR A 143 -11.15 1.36 -3.50
N ALA A 144 -9.91 1.49 -4.00
CA ALA A 144 -9.45 0.76 -5.18
C ALA A 144 -9.54 -0.77 -4.98
N TYR A 145 -9.10 -1.26 -3.81
CA TYR A 145 -9.26 -2.67 -3.43
C TYR A 145 -10.73 -3.11 -3.47
N ALA A 146 -11.63 -2.32 -2.89
CA ALA A 146 -13.05 -2.63 -2.81
C ALA A 146 -13.73 -2.63 -4.20
N ILE A 147 -13.41 -1.66 -5.07
CA ILE A 147 -13.89 -1.62 -6.45
C ILE A 147 -13.52 -2.92 -7.16
N LEU A 148 -12.22 -3.25 -7.17
CA LEU A 148 -11.73 -4.44 -7.85
C LEU A 148 -12.32 -5.73 -7.27
N ARG A 149 -12.48 -5.79 -5.94
CA ARG A 149 -13.07 -6.96 -5.28
C ARG A 149 -14.55 -7.12 -5.64
N LYS A 150 -15.32 -6.02 -5.73
CA LYS A 150 -16.71 -6.00 -6.18
C LYS A 150 -16.84 -6.49 -7.64
N GLU A 151 -15.93 -6.07 -8.51
CA GLU A 151 -15.89 -6.49 -9.92
C GLU A 151 -15.37 -7.93 -10.15
N GLY A 152 -15.15 -8.70 -9.07
CA GLY A 152 -14.81 -10.11 -9.14
C GLY A 152 -13.32 -10.43 -9.29
N VAL A 153 -12.43 -9.44 -9.08
CA VAL A 153 -10.99 -9.74 -8.97
C VAL A 153 -10.76 -10.58 -7.70
N PRO A 154 -10.01 -11.69 -7.77
CA PRO A 154 -9.84 -12.63 -6.66
C PRO A 154 -8.89 -12.13 -5.54
N LEU A 155 -9.03 -10.86 -5.13
CA LEU A 155 -8.21 -10.23 -4.09
C LEU A 155 -8.60 -10.71 -2.68
N GLY A 156 -7.61 -10.94 -1.82
CA GLY A 156 -7.78 -11.20 -0.40
C GLY A 156 -7.07 -10.15 0.46
N LYS A 157 -7.21 -10.28 1.79
CA LYS A 157 -6.53 -9.38 2.74
C LYS A 157 -5.00 -9.44 2.61
N ARG A 158 -4.46 -10.57 2.15
CA ARG A 158 -3.03 -10.74 1.88
C ARG A 158 -2.52 -9.79 0.79
N ASP A 159 -3.28 -9.60 -0.29
CA ASP A 159 -2.92 -8.68 -1.38
C ASP A 159 -2.85 -7.21 -0.90
N TYR A 160 -3.66 -6.86 0.09
CA TYR A 160 -3.61 -5.56 0.74
C TYR A 160 -2.43 -5.44 1.73
N ILE A 161 -2.26 -6.41 2.64
CA ILE A 161 -1.43 -6.19 3.85
C ILE A 161 0.05 -6.52 3.67
N MET A 162 0.41 -7.37 2.70
CA MET A 162 1.76 -7.92 2.63
C MET A 162 2.84 -6.84 2.45
N SER A 163 2.59 -5.79 1.65
CA SER A 163 3.54 -4.69 1.48
C SER A 163 3.82 -3.90 2.76
N PHE A 164 2.88 -3.88 3.70
CA PHE A 164 3.06 -3.27 5.04
C PHE A 164 3.84 -4.18 5.97
N VAL A 165 3.56 -5.49 5.94
CA VAL A 165 4.28 -6.46 6.77
C VAL A 165 5.75 -6.54 6.34
N THR A 166 5.99 -6.67 5.03
CA THR A 166 7.34 -6.85 4.51
C THR A 166 8.22 -5.62 4.72
N SER A 167 7.68 -4.40 4.67
CA SER A 167 8.49 -3.19 4.93
C SER A 167 9.03 -3.14 6.36
N GLN A 168 8.26 -3.62 7.34
CA GLN A 168 8.70 -3.70 8.73
C GLN A 168 9.72 -4.83 8.96
N LEU A 169 9.58 -5.94 8.25
CA LEU A 169 10.48 -7.09 8.36
C LEU A 169 11.80 -6.91 7.60
N ALA A 170 11.85 -6.03 6.58
CA ALA A 170 13.07 -5.76 5.82
C ALA A 170 14.21 -5.21 6.69
N GLY A 171 13.90 -4.49 7.78
CA GLY A 171 14.88 -4.05 8.78
C GLY A 171 15.21 -5.09 9.87
N SER A 172 14.60 -6.28 9.81
CA SER A 172 14.71 -7.35 10.83
C SER A 172 15.54 -8.54 10.34
N GLN A 173 16.39 -8.35 9.32
CA GLN A 173 17.19 -9.43 8.69
C GLN A 173 17.98 -10.25 9.71
N ASP A 174 18.44 -9.62 10.80
CA ASP A 174 19.20 -10.29 11.86
C ASP A 174 18.33 -11.13 12.81
N LEU A 175 17.01 -10.90 12.87
CA LEU A 175 16.11 -11.56 13.84
C LEU A 175 15.38 -12.79 13.29
N TYR A 176 15.20 -12.89 11.97
CA TYR A 176 14.34 -13.94 11.37
C TYR A 176 15.03 -14.90 10.41
N GLY A 177 16.34 -14.74 10.19
CA GLY A 177 17.14 -15.64 9.36
C GLY A 177 16.74 -15.67 7.88
N PRO A 178 17.54 -16.31 7.01
CA PRO A 178 17.41 -16.23 5.55
C PRO A 178 16.14 -16.89 4.97
N CYS A 179 15.28 -17.50 5.81
CA CYS A 179 14.08 -18.23 5.37
C CYS A 179 12.81 -17.37 5.26
N TYR A 180 12.78 -16.18 5.88
CA TYR A 180 11.56 -15.34 5.95
C TYR A 180 11.40 -14.34 4.81
N VAL A 181 12.45 -14.08 4.04
CA VAL A 181 12.40 -13.08 2.96
C VAL A 181 11.82 -13.73 1.71
N VAL A 182 10.50 -13.62 1.58
CA VAL A 182 9.78 -13.86 0.31
C VAL A 182 10.35 -12.91 -0.74
N LYS A 183 10.78 -13.47 -1.88
CA LYS A 183 11.04 -12.72 -3.12
C LYS A 183 9.78 -11.92 -3.49
N SER A 184 9.66 -10.67 -3.05
CA SER A 184 8.42 -9.90 -3.25
C SER A 184 8.61 -8.53 -3.91
N VAL A 185 9.83 -8.10 -4.25
CA VAL A 185 10.01 -6.80 -4.96
C VAL A 185 11.02 -6.90 -6.11
N ALA A 186 12.07 -7.71 -5.98
CA ALA A 186 13.11 -7.81 -7.02
C ALA A 186 12.63 -8.40 -8.37
N SER A 187 11.52 -9.14 -8.39
CA SER A 187 10.98 -9.75 -9.62
C SER A 187 10.21 -8.77 -10.52
N LEU A 188 9.85 -7.59 -10.02
CA LEU A 188 9.02 -6.62 -10.75
C LEU A 188 9.86 -5.56 -11.49
N ILE A 189 11.19 -5.55 -11.32
CA ILE A 189 12.05 -4.44 -11.78
C ILE A 189 13.19 -4.89 -12.71
N ALA A 190 13.43 -6.20 -12.92
CA ALA A 190 14.51 -6.64 -13.82
C ALA A 190 14.13 -7.88 -14.65
N PRO A 191 14.23 -7.84 -16.00
CA PRO A 191 14.16 -9.05 -16.80
C PRO A 191 15.51 -9.80 -16.72
N GLY A 192 15.51 -11.06 -16.27
CA GLY A 192 16.60 -12.00 -16.56
C GLY A 192 17.27 -12.80 -15.44
N MET A 193 16.72 -12.94 -14.22
CA MET A 193 17.36 -13.82 -13.21
C MET A 193 16.92 -15.30 -13.30
N PRO A 194 17.85 -16.27 -13.13
CA PRO A 194 17.54 -17.70 -13.22
C PRO A 194 16.75 -18.22 -12.00
N ARG A 195 15.84 -19.16 -12.25
CA ARG A 195 15.06 -19.86 -11.21
C ARG A 195 15.97 -20.81 -10.42
N ILE A 196 16.19 -20.52 -9.14
CA ILE A 196 16.78 -21.47 -8.20
C ILE A 196 15.66 -22.43 -7.75
N SER A 197 15.73 -23.69 -8.17
CA SER A 197 14.82 -24.75 -7.73
C SER A 197 15.31 -25.35 -6.41
N GLY A 198 14.68 -24.98 -5.31
CA GLY A 198 14.82 -25.66 -4.02
C GLY A 198 13.45 -25.77 -3.36
N ARG A 199 13.04 -26.98 -2.96
CA ARG A 199 11.82 -27.20 -2.17
C ARG A 199 11.99 -26.54 -0.80
N LEU A 200 11.44 -25.33 -0.62
CA LEU A 200 11.22 -24.77 0.70
C LEU A 200 9.84 -25.18 1.20
N LYS A 201 9.80 -25.85 2.37
CA LYS A 201 8.56 -26.04 3.13
C LYS A 201 8.19 -24.69 3.75
N CYS A 202 7.37 -23.90 3.06
CA CYS A 202 6.81 -22.66 3.62
C CYS A 202 5.72 -22.99 4.65
N PHE A 203 5.81 -22.40 5.84
CA PHE A 203 4.77 -22.49 6.86
C PHE A 203 3.55 -21.67 6.41
N ASN A 204 2.40 -22.31 6.25
CA ASN A 204 1.19 -21.68 5.75
C ASN A 204 0.40 -21.04 6.91
N ILE A 205 0.49 -19.71 7.08
CA ILE A 205 -0.32 -18.96 8.05
C ILE A 205 -1.73 -18.74 7.46
N GLY A 206 -2.42 -19.84 7.16
CA GLY A 206 -3.74 -19.86 6.54
C GLY A 206 -4.64 -21.02 6.97
N ALA A 207 -4.19 -21.89 7.87
CA ALA A 207 -4.98 -23.03 8.35
C ALA A 207 -5.63 -22.74 9.70
N THR A 208 -6.56 -21.78 9.76
CA THR A 208 -7.54 -21.67 10.85
C THR A 208 -8.93 -21.43 10.29
N HIS A 209 -9.39 -22.34 9.43
CA HIS A 209 -10.79 -22.42 9.06
C HIS A 209 -11.21 -23.82 8.58
N GLU A 210 -10.66 -24.88 9.19
CA GLU A 210 -11.09 -26.26 8.87
C GLU A 210 -10.92 -27.26 10.02
N ALA A 211 -11.06 -26.79 11.26
CA ALA A 211 -11.07 -27.66 12.45
C ALA A 211 -12.27 -27.32 13.35
N SER A 212 -13.49 -27.54 12.86
CA SER A 212 -14.71 -27.46 13.68
C SER A 212 -15.79 -28.50 13.29
N GLN A 213 -15.44 -29.54 12.54
CA GLN A 213 -16.35 -30.66 12.27
C GLN A 213 -15.66 -32.01 12.47
N ALA A 214 -15.10 -32.23 13.66
CA ALA A 214 -14.68 -33.57 14.08
C ALA A 214 -14.53 -33.67 15.62
N SER A 215 -15.58 -33.38 16.38
CA SER A 215 -15.64 -33.82 17.79
C SER A 215 -17.07 -34.23 18.16
N GLY A 216 -17.41 -35.45 17.77
CA GLY A 216 -18.70 -36.06 18.10
C GLY A 216 -18.56 -37.57 18.18
N LYS A 217 -17.96 -38.07 19.27
CA LYS A 217 -18.30 -39.36 19.89
C LYS A 217 -17.55 -39.57 21.19
N ILE A 218 -18.25 -39.30 22.28
CA ILE A 218 -17.99 -39.81 23.62
C ILE A 218 -18.07 -41.34 23.57
N ARG A 219 -17.04 -42.05 24.04
CA ARG A 219 -17.17 -43.38 24.62
C ARG A 219 -16.33 -43.48 25.88
N SER A 220 -17.01 -43.49 27.01
CA SER A 220 -16.53 -43.87 28.33
C SER A 220 -16.04 -45.32 28.34
N ARG A 221 -14.83 -45.56 28.86
CA ARG A 221 -14.47 -46.85 29.47
C ARG A 221 -13.64 -46.60 30.72
N VAL A 222 -14.26 -46.92 31.84
CA VAL A 222 -13.70 -47.00 33.19
C VAL A 222 -12.73 -48.19 33.23
N THR A 223 -11.52 -47.95 33.76
CA THR A 223 -10.54 -48.97 34.14
C THR A 223 -10.93 -49.63 35.45
N LYS A 224 -10.60 -50.90 35.62
CA LYS A 224 -10.26 -51.45 36.94
C LYS A 224 -8.76 -51.28 37.15
#